data_AF-A0A954YC07-F1
#
_entry.id   AF-A0A954YC07-F1
#
_cell.length_a   1.000
_cell.length_b   1.000
_cell.length_c   1.000
_cell.angle_alpha   90.00
_cell.angle_beta   90.00
_cell.angle_gamma   90.00
#
_symmetry.space_group_name_H-M   'P 1'
#
loop_
_entity.id
_entity.type
_entity.pdbx_description
1 polymer ?
#
loop_
_entity_poly.entity_id
_entity_poly.type
_entity_poly.pdbx_seq_one_letter_code
_entity_poly.pdbx_strand_id
1 'polypeptide(L)'
;RCACGRRYRIRHATRDSAVTCPNCGRTITISDAELRLADGGDEVIQLQADVAMEEPYVLPLETGGLRLAERNARPGLTFRYRYTNPDAQISAAIGQQSFKGALNAVDERRAAAMGSWRPDDPAIADFVDAVFLARKPQNIVGVAFAALACCAMFGVIAATPIPGLARGLLTLFAVVLTCGYAVHMLWTTLFNSANYEDDIPIADTWNPFDDGVRPLIYIAFISVLCSVPALAVAWYASAIKRPELTFQLVFAAGWFFWPISVFAVALGDSIRALRPDFLLRCLVAIGPSYALWWGLVYAMLWGWYALFGMAAAQPWALAICPFFTFYCAYVLGRVLGLSYRRYQRRLPL
;
A
#
# COMPACT_ATOMS: atom_id res chain seq x y z
N ARG A 1 1.86 -1.77 20.11
CA ARG A 1 1.31 -3.04 19.53
C ARG A 1 1.95 -4.21 20.32
N CYS A 2 1.25 -5.31 20.73
CA CYS A 2 1.99 -6.52 21.24
C CYS A 2 2.64 -7.23 20.05
N ALA A 3 3.74 -7.95 20.29
CA ALA A 3 4.34 -8.92 19.37
C ALA A 3 3.35 -9.93 18.76
N CYS A 4 2.19 -10.18 19.41
CA CYS A 4 1.11 -11.00 18.84
C CYS A 4 0.28 -10.30 17.74
N GLY A 5 0.70 -9.12 17.28
CA GLY A 5 0.04 -8.35 16.22
C GLY A 5 -1.22 -7.59 16.65
N ARG A 6 -1.69 -7.76 17.90
CA ARG A 6 -2.89 -7.06 18.39
C ARG A 6 -2.56 -5.66 18.93
N ARG A 7 -3.48 -4.71 18.67
CA ARG A 7 -3.47 -3.34 19.19
C ARG A 7 -4.35 -3.27 20.44
N TYR A 8 -3.84 -2.64 21.50
CA TYR A 8 -4.54 -2.46 22.77
C TYR A 8 -4.55 -0.98 23.17
N ARG A 9 -5.62 -0.55 23.85
CA ARG A 9 -5.67 0.76 24.52
C ARG A 9 -5.49 0.58 26.02
N ILE A 10 -4.55 1.33 26.57
CA ILE A 10 -4.27 1.37 28.01
C ILE A 10 -5.04 2.56 28.58
N ARG A 11 -5.94 2.30 29.52
CA ARG A 11 -6.64 3.35 30.28
C ARG A 11 -5.80 3.69 31.50
N HIS A 12 -5.59 4.99 31.75
CA HIS A 12 -4.84 5.48 32.91
C HIS A 12 -3.40 4.97 32.97
N ALA A 13 -2.65 5.08 31.86
CA ALA A 13 -1.23 4.76 31.86
C ALA A 13 -0.47 5.69 32.83
N THR A 14 0.27 5.10 33.75
CA THR A 14 1.19 5.80 34.65
C THR A 14 2.63 5.39 34.34
N ARG A 15 3.58 6.25 34.72
CA ARG A 15 5.01 5.95 34.57
C ARG A 15 5.35 4.66 35.32
N ASP A 16 6.15 3.81 34.68
CA ASP A 16 6.60 2.51 35.19
C ASP A 16 5.46 1.49 35.43
N SER A 17 4.24 1.76 34.91
CA SER A 17 3.17 0.78 34.95
C SER A 17 3.48 -0.40 34.04
N ALA A 18 3.29 -1.60 34.58
CA ALA A 18 3.43 -2.85 33.85
C ALA A 18 2.04 -3.35 33.43
N VAL A 19 1.88 -3.63 32.15
CA VAL A 19 0.59 -4.03 31.57
C VAL A 19 0.77 -5.35 30.82
N THR A 20 0.10 -6.40 31.29
CA THR A 20 0.21 -7.74 30.68
C THR A 20 -0.81 -7.90 29.56
N CYS A 21 -0.34 -8.33 28.39
CA CYS A 21 -1.22 -8.60 27.28
C CYS A 21 -2.07 -9.85 27.52
N PRO A 22 -3.40 -9.77 27.42
CA PRO A 22 -4.29 -10.90 27.72
C PRO A 22 -4.21 -12.03 26.69
N ASN A 23 -3.63 -11.78 25.50
CA ASN A 23 -3.52 -12.80 24.45
C ASN A 23 -2.15 -13.48 24.42
N CYS A 24 -1.07 -12.72 24.65
CA CYS A 24 0.30 -13.19 24.49
C CYS A 24 1.02 -13.42 25.84
N GLY A 25 0.43 -13.00 26.98
CA GLY A 25 1.03 -13.10 28.31
C GLY A 25 2.24 -12.19 28.55
N ARG A 26 2.73 -11.49 27.52
CA ARG A 26 3.88 -10.57 27.63
C ARG A 26 3.51 -9.33 28.45
N THR A 27 4.40 -8.95 29.34
CA THR A 27 4.31 -7.72 30.12
C THR A 27 4.97 -6.58 29.38
N ILE A 28 4.26 -5.45 29.29
CA ILE A 28 4.70 -4.21 28.64
C ILE A 28 4.90 -3.18 29.75
N THR A 29 6.12 -2.68 29.94
CA THR A 29 6.38 -1.59 30.89
C THR A 29 6.34 -0.25 30.18
N ILE A 30 5.59 0.71 30.72
CA ILE A 30 5.42 2.04 30.09
C ILE A 30 6.50 2.99 30.62
N SER A 31 7.38 3.44 29.75
CA SER A 31 8.44 4.41 30.10
C SER A 31 7.97 5.86 30.00
N ASP A 32 8.69 6.78 30.66
CA ASP A 32 8.43 8.22 30.60
C ASP A 32 8.57 8.79 29.18
N ALA A 33 9.47 8.22 28.36
CA ALA A 33 9.63 8.62 26.96
C ALA A 33 8.40 8.25 26.12
N GLU A 34 7.80 7.10 26.38
CA GLU A 34 6.62 6.61 25.66
C GLU A 34 5.35 7.37 26.04
N LEU A 35 5.25 7.79 27.32
CA LEU A 35 4.19 8.69 27.77
C LEU A 35 4.26 10.02 27.03
N ARG A 36 5.45 10.61 26.91
CA ARG A 36 5.66 11.88 26.19
C ARG A 36 5.39 11.78 24.69
N LEU A 37 5.78 10.67 24.05
CA LEU A 37 5.47 10.41 22.63
C LEU A 37 3.97 10.23 22.40
N ALA A 38 3.28 9.53 23.31
CA ALA A 38 1.83 9.35 23.24
C ALA A 38 1.05 10.67 23.45
N ASP A 39 1.56 11.58 24.31
CA ASP A 39 1.00 12.92 24.48
C ASP A 39 1.12 13.79 23.21
N GLY A 40 2.12 13.52 22.36
CA GLY A 40 2.27 14.13 21.04
C GLY A 40 1.29 13.61 19.98
N GLY A 41 0.54 12.54 20.27
CA GLY A 41 -0.35 11.88 19.32
C GLY A 41 0.37 10.90 18.37
N ASP A 42 1.64 10.62 18.62
CA ASP A 42 2.46 9.75 17.77
C ASP A 42 2.26 8.26 18.12
N GLU A 43 2.40 7.38 17.11
CA GLU A 43 2.38 5.94 17.33
C GLU A 43 3.68 5.49 18.02
N VAL A 44 3.57 5.08 19.28
CA VAL A 44 4.69 4.50 20.02
C VAL A 44 4.86 3.03 19.61
N ILE A 45 5.86 2.76 18.78
CA ILE A 45 6.34 1.40 18.53
C ILE A 45 7.35 1.08 19.63
N GLN A 46 6.93 0.25 20.59
CA GLN A 46 7.83 -0.24 21.62
C GLN A 46 8.89 -1.16 21.03
N LEU A 47 10.15 -0.71 21.05
CA LEU A 47 11.35 -1.52 20.88
C LEU A 47 11.80 -2.01 22.26
N GLN A 48 11.02 -2.86 22.93
CA GLN A 48 11.51 -3.52 24.15
C GLN A 48 12.07 -4.91 23.82
N ALA A 49 13.33 -5.10 24.22
CA ALA A 49 14.06 -6.36 24.17
C ALA A 49 13.34 -7.41 25.03
N ASP A 50 13.30 -8.65 24.54
CA ASP A 50 12.77 -9.81 25.24
C ASP A 50 13.53 -10.01 26.57
N VAL A 51 13.03 -9.44 27.66
CA VAL A 51 13.44 -9.86 29.01
C VAL A 51 12.55 -11.05 29.36
N ALA A 52 13.07 -12.24 29.14
CA ALA A 52 12.53 -13.47 29.71
C ALA A 52 12.63 -13.34 31.24
N MET A 53 11.54 -12.95 31.91
CA MET A 53 11.45 -13.13 33.36
C MET A 53 11.11 -14.59 33.63
N GLU A 54 12.08 -15.30 34.20
CA GLU A 54 11.89 -16.60 34.84
C GLU A 54 10.95 -16.45 36.05
N GLU A 55 9.85 -17.20 36.00
CA GLU A 55 8.98 -17.64 37.10
C GLU A 55 8.08 -16.63 37.88
N PRO A 56 6.94 -17.13 38.44
CA PRO A 56 5.70 -16.39 38.53
C PRO A 56 5.47 -15.83 39.94
N TYR A 57 5.55 -14.51 40.08
CA TYR A 57 4.82 -13.79 41.12
C TYR A 57 3.83 -12.84 40.45
N VAL A 58 2.62 -13.37 40.21
CA VAL A 58 1.46 -12.56 39.82
C VAL A 58 0.72 -12.20 41.10
N LEU A 59 0.68 -10.91 41.44
CA LEU A 59 -0.37 -10.20 42.20
C LEU A 59 0.07 -8.73 42.41
N PRO A 60 -0.83 -7.73 42.48
CA PRO A 60 -2.23 -7.68 42.08
C PRO A 60 -2.50 -6.65 40.96
N LEU A 61 -3.62 -6.86 40.26
CA LEU A 61 -4.25 -5.88 39.37
C LEU A 61 -4.71 -4.66 40.18
N GLU A 62 -4.08 -3.51 39.96
CA GLU A 62 -4.80 -2.23 40.05
C GLU A 62 -5.29 -1.87 38.64
N THR A 63 -6.61 -1.81 38.52
CA THR A 63 -7.39 -1.90 37.29
C THR A 63 -7.17 -0.73 36.31
N GLY A 64 -6.13 -0.84 35.48
CA GLY A 64 -6.08 -0.21 34.16
C GLY A 64 -6.66 -1.17 33.12
N GLY A 65 -7.99 -1.26 33.03
CA GLY A 65 -8.65 -2.22 32.13
C GLY A 65 -8.24 -2.02 30.67
N LEU A 66 -7.40 -2.93 30.15
CA LEU A 66 -7.09 -3.03 28.72
C LEU A 66 -8.37 -3.33 27.95
N ARG A 67 -8.68 -2.49 26.96
CA ARG A 67 -9.75 -2.77 26.00
C ARG A 67 -9.14 -3.01 24.63
N LEU A 68 -9.75 -3.93 23.88
CA LEU A 68 -9.50 -4.02 22.45
C LEU A 68 -9.85 -2.66 21.85
N ALA A 69 -8.92 -2.07 21.10
CA ALA A 69 -9.19 -0.81 20.42
C ALA A 69 -10.32 -1.03 19.40
N GLU A 70 -11.29 -0.11 19.35
CA GLU A 70 -12.33 -0.12 18.32
C GLU A 70 -11.70 -0.05 16.92
N ARG A 71 -12.39 -0.61 15.93
CA ARG A 71 -11.96 -0.54 14.53
C ARG A 71 -11.84 0.95 14.15
N ASN A 72 -10.66 1.40 13.72
CA ASN A 72 -10.31 2.79 13.37
C ASN A 72 -9.98 3.73 14.55
N ALA A 73 -9.76 3.18 15.74
CA ALA A 73 -9.19 3.92 16.86
C ALA A 73 -7.81 4.51 16.51
N ARG A 74 -7.67 5.86 16.57
CA ARG A 74 -6.36 6.52 16.48
C ARG A 74 -5.41 6.03 17.60
N PRO A 75 -4.09 5.98 17.36
CA PRO A 75 -3.09 5.78 18.40
C PRO A 75 -3.25 6.88 19.46
N GLY A 76 -3.15 6.51 20.73
CA GLY A 76 -3.24 7.48 21.82
C GLY A 76 -3.59 6.83 23.16
N LEU A 77 -2.93 7.32 24.21
CA LEU A 77 -3.31 7.09 25.60
C LEU A 77 -4.43 8.07 25.97
N THR A 78 -5.40 7.63 26.75
CA THR A 78 -6.44 8.55 27.27
C THR A 78 -5.91 9.27 28.50
N PHE A 79 -5.46 10.52 28.35
CA PHE A 79 -5.10 11.42 29.46
C PHE A 79 -6.17 12.49 29.73
N ARG A 80 -6.26 12.92 30.99
CA ARG A 80 -6.87 14.21 31.40
C ARG A 80 -5.75 15.26 31.37
N TYR A 81 -5.92 16.28 30.54
CA TYR A 81 -4.93 17.29 30.13
C TYR A 81 -4.25 18.11 31.23
N ARG A 82 -3.01 18.54 30.96
CA ARG A 82 -2.46 19.85 31.37
C ARG A 82 -1.43 20.34 30.34
N TYR A 83 -1.73 21.46 29.67
CA TYR A 83 -0.92 22.06 28.60
C TYR A 83 0.03 23.15 29.13
N THR A 84 1.22 23.28 28.54
CA THR A 84 2.19 24.35 28.89
C THR A 84 2.67 25.22 27.72
N ASN A 85 2.17 25.09 26.48
CA ASN A 85 2.38 26.17 25.50
C ASN A 85 1.34 26.19 24.34
N PRO A 86 0.33 27.06 24.39
CA PRO A 86 -0.79 27.07 23.43
C PRO A 86 -0.44 27.69 22.07
N ASP A 87 0.45 28.68 21.99
CA ASP A 87 0.55 29.51 20.78
C ASP A 87 1.36 28.86 19.62
N ALA A 88 2.32 28.01 19.95
CA ALA A 88 3.11 27.26 18.95
C ALA A 88 2.30 26.11 18.30
N GLN A 89 1.35 25.53 19.03
CA GLN A 89 0.46 24.49 18.49
C GLN A 89 -0.67 25.10 17.65
N ILE A 90 -1.17 26.28 18.00
CA ILE A 90 -2.27 26.94 17.28
C ILE A 90 -1.85 27.33 15.86
N SER A 91 -0.63 27.81 15.64
CA SER A 91 -0.15 28.20 14.30
C SER A 91 0.08 27.00 13.35
N ALA A 92 0.66 25.90 13.86
CA ALA A 92 0.80 24.65 13.10
C ALA A 92 -0.56 23.93 12.91
N ALA A 93 -1.45 24.01 13.89
CA ALA A 93 -2.80 23.45 13.83
C ALA A 93 -3.70 24.25 12.88
N ILE A 94 -3.67 25.58 12.85
CA ILE A 94 -4.53 26.39 11.97
C ILE A 94 -4.19 26.16 10.48
N GLY A 95 -2.89 26.02 10.14
CA GLY A 95 -2.46 25.70 8.78
C GLY A 95 -2.89 24.29 8.33
N GLN A 96 -2.76 23.28 9.19
CA GLN A 96 -3.18 21.92 8.85
C GLN A 96 -4.70 21.69 9.01
N GLN A 97 -5.38 22.36 9.93
CA GLN A 97 -6.83 22.21 10.20
C GLN A 97 -7.69 22.90 9.16
N SER A 98 -7.24 24.01 8.55
CA SER A 98 -8.01 24.65 7.48
C SER A 98 -8.07 23.77 6.22
N PHE A 99 -6.94 23.17 5.83
CA PHE A 99 -6.89 22.23 4.71
C PHE A 99 -7.52 20.87 5.04
N LYS A 100 -7.17 20.25 6.19
CA LYS A 100 -7.81 18.98 6.63
C LYS A 100 -9.30 19.17 6.90
N GLY A 101 -9.72 20.32 7.44
CA GLY A 101 -11.12 20.65 7.70
C GLY A 101 -11.93 20.82 6.42
N ALA A 102 -11.37 21.49 5.40
CA ALA A 102 -11.98 21.57 4.08
C ALA A 102 -12.11 20.19 3.41
N LEU A 103 -11.08 19.34 3.52
CA LEU A 103 -11.09 17.98 3.00
C LEU A 103 -12.11 17.08 3.74
N ASN A 104 -12.18 17.18 5.06
CA ASN A 104 -13.16 16.44 5.88
C ASN A 104 -14.60 16.87 5.59
N ALA A 105 -14.84 18.17 5.34
CA ALA A 105 -16.16 18.66 4.96
C ALA A 105 -16.60 18.16 3.56
N VAL A 106 -15.64 17.96 2.65
CA VAL A 106 -15.88 17.29 1.37
C VAL A 106 -16.18 15.80 1.59
N ASP A 107 -15.46 15.12 2.49
CA ASP A 107 -15.71 13.72 2.84
C ASP A 107 -17.12 13.50 3.42
N GLU A 108 -17.55 14.34 4.35
CA GLU A 108 -18.89 14.26 4.95
C GLU A 108 -20.00 14.52 3.92
N ARG A 109 -19.83 15.53 3.06
CA ARG A 109 -20.79 15.82 1.97
C ARG A 109 -20.84 14.71 0.93
N ARG A 110 -19.71 14.07 0.63
CA ARG A 110 -19.62 12.97 -0.35
C ARG A 110 -20.15 11.66 0.22
N ALA A 111 -19.92 11.40 1.52
CA ALA A 111 -20.53 10.29 2.23
C ALA A 111 -22.06 10.43 2.33
N ALA A 112 -22.56 11.66 2.50
CA ALA A 112 -23.98 11.97 2.45
C ALA A 112 -24.57 11.87 1.03
N ALA A 113 -23.82 12.27 0.00
CA ALA A 113 -24.26 12.21 -1.40
C ALA A 113 -24.28 10.78 -1.99
N MET A 114 -23.37 9.91 -1.56
CA MET A 114 -23.34 8.49 -1.96
C MET A 114 -24.28 7.61 -1.12
N GLY A 115 -25.44 8.15 -0.75
CA GLY A 115 -26.45 7.48 0.07
C GLY A 115 -26.69 6.01 -0.33
N SER A 116 -26.73 5.16 0.70
CA SER A 116 -27.15 3.74 0.75
C SER A 116 -26.66 2.73 -0.29
N TRP A 117 -25.96 3.12 -1.36
CA TRP A 117 -25.45 2.15 -2.34
C TRP A 117 -24.14 1.54 -1.85
N ARG A 118 -24.27 0.45 -1.08
CA ARG A 118 -23.18 -0.49 -0.82
C ARG A 118 -23.52 -1.80 -1.53
N PRO A 119 -22.63 -2.34 -2.36
CA PRO A 119 -22.79 -3.71 -2.86
C PRO A 119 -22.96 -4.67 -1.68
N ASP A 120 -23.92 -5.59 -1.78
CA ASP A 120 -24.13 -6.62 -0.75
C ASP A 120 -22.90 -7.54 -0.61
N ASP A 121 -22.18 -7.75 -1.71
CA ASP A 121 -20.90 -8.46 -1.69
C ASP A 121 -19.80 -7.52 -1.17
N PRO A 122 -19.20 -7.83 -0.02
CA PRO A 122 -18.18 -6.98 0.56
C PRO A 122 -16.91 -6.94 -0.30
N ALA A 123 -16.68 -7.90 -1.20
CA ALA A 123 -15.56 -7.85 -2.17
C ALA A 123 -15.76 -6.81 -3.26
N ILE A 124 -16.99 -6.65 -3.73
CA ILE A 124 -17.34 -5.60 -4.68
C ILE A 124 -17.28 -4.24 -3.97
N ALA A 125 -17.72 -4.15 -2.72
CA ALA A 125 -17.61 -2.92 -1.94
C ALA A 125 -16.16 -2.45 -1.77
N ASP A 126 -15.24 -3.36 -1.39
CA ASP A 126 -13.80 -3.03 -1.27
C ASP A 126 -13.18 -2.63 -2.61
N PHE A 127 -13.59 -3.27 -3.70
CA PHE A 127 -13.14 -2.92 -5.05
C PHE A 127 -13.61 -1.52 -5.46
N VAL A 128 -14.89 -1.23 -5.24
CA VAL A 128 -15.47 0.10 -5.49
C VAL A 128 -14.74 1.15 -4.65
N ASP A 129 -14.55 0.90 -3.36
CA ASP A 129 -13.83 1.83 -2.49
C ASP A 129 -12.37 2.03 -2.94
N ALA A 130 -11.70 1.01 -3.46
CA ALA A 130 -10.36 1.15 -4.02
C ALA A 130 -10.33 2.00 -5.31
N VAL A 131 -11.25 1.74 -6.25
CA VAL A 131 -11.38 2.50 -7.51
C VAL A 131 -11.71 3.97 -7.25
N PHE A 132 -12.55 4.26 -6.27
CA PHE A 132 -12.89 5.62 -5.85
C PHE A 132 -11.91 6.23 -4.83
N LEU A 133 -10.67 5.72 -4.77
CA LEU A 133 -9.55 6.28 -3.99
C LEU A 133 -9.83 6.37 -2.48
N ALA A 134 -10.48 5.34 -1.93
CA ALA A 134 -10.91 5.24 -0.53
C ALA A 134 -11.74 6.43 -0.05
N ARG A 135 -12.37 7.17 -0.99
CA ARG A 135 -13.18 8.36 -0.76
C ARG A 135 -12.43 9.56 -0.16
N LYS A 136 -11.12 9.46 0.11
CA LYS A 136 -10.31 10.55 0.67
C LYS A 136 -9.76 11.47 -0.45
N PRO A 137 -10.09 12.77 -0.49
CA PRO A 137 -9.57 13.71 -1.48
C PRO A 137 -8.05 13.88 -1.38
N GLN A 138 -7.46 13.64 -0.21
CA GLN A 138 -6.00 13.61 -0.03
C GLN A 138 -5.33 12.60 -0.97
N ASN A 139 -5.99 11.46 -1.23
CA ASN A 139 -5.42 10.42 -2.06
C ASN A 139 -5.42 10.82 -3.55
N ILE A 140 -6.48 11.51 -4.00
CA ILE A 140 -6.54 12.12 -5.34
C ILE A 140 -5.43 13.16 -5.50
N VAL A 141 -5.27 14.04 -4.52
CA VAL A 141 -4.26 15.11 -4.56
C VAL A 141 -2.84 14.52 -4.58
N GLY A 142 -2.58 13.49 -3.77
CA GLY A 142 -1.29 12.79 -3.77
C GLY A 142 -0.94 12.16 -5.12
N VAL A 143 -1.88 11.41 -5.72
CA VAL A 143 -1.72 10.83 -7.07
C VAL A 143 -1.49 11.94 -8.11
N ALA A 144 -2.28 13.01 -8.06
CA ALA A 144 -2.18 14.11 -9.01
C ALA A 144 -0.83 14.85 -8.89
N PHE A 145 -0.33 15.06 -7.67
CA PHE A 145 0.96 15.69 -7.43
C PHE A 145 2.12 14.82 -7.92
N ALA A 146 2.09 13.51 -7.62
CA ALA A 146 3.06 12.55 -8.13
C ALA A 146 3.12 12.52 -9.66
N ALA A 147 1.95 12.51 -10.30
CA ALA A 147 1.82 12.57 -11.74
C ALA A 147 2.37 13.88 -12.31
N LEU A 148 2.00 15.02 -11.72
CA LEU A 148 2.46 16.34 -12.14
C LEU A 148 3.98 16.46 -12.03
N ALA A 149 4.58 15.98 -10.94
CA ALA A 149 6.03 15.97 -10.76
C ALA A 149 6.73 15.16 -11.87
N CYS A 150 6.21 13.99 -12.22
CA CYS A 150 6.74 13.19 -13.32
C CYS A 150 6.56 13.87 -14.67
N CYS A 151 5.38 14.44 -14.95
CA CYS A 151 5.12 15.21 -16.17
C CYS A 151 6.06 16.41 -16.30
N ALA A 152 6.32 17.14 -15.20
CA ALA A 152 7.25 18.25 -15.18
C ALA A 152 8.68 17.79 -15.49
N MET A 153 9.12 16.68 -14.90
CA MET A 153 10.44 16.08 -15.17
C MET A 153 10.60 15.72 -16.66
N PHE A 154 9.63 15.00 -17.25
CA PHE A 154 9.67 14.66 -18.68
C PHE A 154 9.57 15.90 -19.57
N GLY A 155 8.76 16.89 -19.18
CA GLY A 155 8.63 18.16 -19.88
C GLY A 155 9.94 18.95 -19.93
N VAL A 156 10.68 18.99 -18.82
CA VAL A 156 12.01 19.62 -18.76
C VAL A 156 13.01 18.90 -19.67
N ILE A 157 13.03 17.57 -19.65
CA ILE A 157 13.93 16.78 -20.54
C ILE A 157 13.58 17.01 -22.02
N ALA A 158 12.30 17.14 -22.35
CA ALA A 158 11.85 17.40 -23.71
C ALA A 158 12.16 18.83 -24.19
N ALA A 159 11.99 19.83 -23.32
CA ALA A 159 12.21 21.24 -23.63
C ALA A 159 13.69 21.63 -23.69
N THR A 160 14.58 20.85 -23.09
CA THR A 160 16.00 21.15 -23.05
C THR A 160 16.72 20.68 -24.34
N PRO A 161 17.57 21.52 -24.95
CA PRO A 161 18.30 21.19 -26.17
C PRO A 161 19.52 20.31 -25.87
N ILE A 162 19.26 19.10 -25.37
CA ILE A 162 20.27 18.12 -24.99
C ILE A 162 20.64 17.27 -26.23
N PRO A 163 21.94 17.03 -26.51
CA PRO A 163 22.37 16.16 -27.61
C PRO A 163 21.84 14.73 -27.45
N GLY A 164 21.58 14.05 -28.57
CA GLY A 164 20.73 12.86 -28.65
C GLY A 164 21.04 11.73 -27.66
N LEU A 165 22.31 11.39 -27.46
CA LEU A 165 22.73 10.35 -26.51
C LEU A 165 22.42 10.74 -25.05
N ALA A 166 22.79 11.96 -24.66
CA ALA A 166 22.53 12.46 -23.31
C ALA A 166 21.03 12.61 -23.02
N ARG A 167 20.23 13.02 -24.02
CA ARG A 167 18.77 13.04 -23.93
C ARG A 167 18.23 11.63 -23.69
N GLY A 168 18.68 10.65 -24.47
CA GLY A 168 18.26 9.26 -24.32
C GLY A 168 18.56 8.69 -22.93
N LEU A 169 19.76 8.94 -22.39
CA LEU A 169 20.14 8.52 -21.04
C LEU A 169 19.30 9.20 -19.95
N LEU A 170 19.04 10.51 -20.06
CA LEU A 170 18.19 11.22 -19.12
C LEU A 170 16.74 10.75 -19.16
N THR A 171 16.19 10.52 -20.35
CA THR A 171 14.85 9.95 -20.51
C THR A 171 14.78 8.56 -19.89
N LEU A 172 15.77 7.70 -20.12
CA LEU A 172 15.83 6.36 -19.50
C LEU A 172 15.89 6.45 -17.97
N PHE A 173 16.74 7.33 -17.43
CA PHE A 173 16.84 7.57 -16.00
C PHE A 173 15.52 8.06 -15.39
N ALA A 174 14.86 9.01 -16.05
CA ALA A 174 13.54 9.50 -15.67
C ALA A 174 12.47 8.40 -15.68
N VAL A 175 12.46 7.53 -16.70
CA VAL A 175 11.56 6.37 -16.76
C VAL A 175 11.82 5.42 -15.59
N VAL A 176 13.08 5.08 -15.31
CA VAL A 176 13.43 4.21 -14.17
C VAL A 176 12.98 4.82 -12.85
N LEU A 177 13.17 6.12 -12.64
CA LEU A 177 12.72 6.82 -11.45
C LEU A 177 11.19 6.82 -11.32
N THR A 178 10.46 7.15 -12.39
CA THR A 178 9.00 7.14 -12.39
C THR A 178 8.46 5.74 -12.13
N CYS A 179 9.03 4.71 -12.76
CA CYS A 179 8.66 3.32 -12.51
C CYS A 179 8.98 2.90 -11.07
N GLY A 180 10.16 3.23 -10.56
CA GLY A 180 10.56 2.95 -9.18
C GLY A 180 9.62 3.60 -8.17
N TYR A 181 9.23 4.85 -8.40
CA TYR A 181 8.28 5.56 -7.53
C TYR A 181 6.86 4.98 -7.64
N ALA A 182 6.40 4.61 -8.84
CA ALA A 182 5.10 3.97 -9.02
C ALA A 182 5.05 2.60 -8.33
N VAL A 183 6.14 1.83 -8.40
CA VAL A 183 6.29 0.56 -7.71
C VAL A 183 6.31 0.76 -6.20
N HIS A 184 7.06 1.74 -5.70
CA HIS A 184 7.05 2.10 -4.28
C HIS A 184 5.63 2.44 -3.81
N MET A 185 4.91 3.27 -4.58
CA MET A 185 3.54 3.64 -4.27
C MET A 185 2.62 2.41 -4.22
N LEU A 186 2.75 1.49 -5.19
CA LEU A 186 2.00 0.23 -5.20
C LEU A 186 2.30 -0.60 -3.94
N TRP A 187 3.58 -0.76 -3.62
CA TRP A 187 4.05 -1.60 -2.51
C TRP A 187 3.59 -1.07 -1.16
N THR A 188 3.78 0.22 -0.91
CA THR A 188 3.39 0.85 0.35
C THR A 188 1.87 0.96 0.47
N THR A 189 1.15 1.25 -0.63
CA THR A 189 -0.32 1.24 -0.61
C THR A 189 -0.84 -0.16 -0.29
N LEU A 190 -0.24 -1.20 -0.86
CA LEU A 190 -0.58 -2.60 -0.54
C LEU A 190 -0.37 -2.88 0.95
N PHE A 191 0.81 -2.54 1.48
CA PHE A 191 1.14 -2.79 2.88
C PHE A 191 0.24 -2.01 3.85
N ASN A 192 0.02 -0.72 3.62
CA ASN A 192 -0.86 0.11 4.43
C ASN A 192 -2.29 -0.45 4.43
N SER A 193 -2.78 -0.82 3.25
CA SER A 193 -4.15 -1.36 3.09
C SER A 193 -4.32 -2.72 3.75
N ALA A 194 -3.28 -3.57 3.70
CA ALA A 194 -3.22 -4.82 4.44
C ALA A 194 -3.24 -4.59 5.97
N ASN A 195 -2.61 -3.50 6.45
CA ASN A 195 -2.49 -3.13 7.85
C ASN A 195 -3.58 -2.21 8.41
N TYR A 196 -4.70 -2.02 7.69
CA TYR A 196 -5.82 -1.15 8.08
C TYR A 196 -5.50 0.35 8.07
N GLU A 197 -4.51 0.76 7.27
CA GLU A 197 -4.12 2.15 7.09
C GLU A 197 -4.56 2.63 5.69
N ASP A 198 -5.15 3.82 5.63
CA ASP A 198 -5.83 4.37 4.44
C ASP A 198 -5.07 5.56 3.83
N ASP A 199 -3.81 5.72 4.22
CA ASP A 199 -3.01 6.87 3.87
C ASP A 199 -2.04 6.50 2.75
N ILE A 200 -1.95 7.36 1.73
CA ILE A 200 -0.90 7.29 0.71
C ILE A 200 0.44 7.56 1.39
N PRO A 201 1.51 6.83 1.03
CA PRO A 201 2.86 7.18 1.48
C PRO A 201 3.18 8.64 1.16
N ILE A 202 3.29 9.47 2.19
CA ILE A 202 3.95 10.78 2.11
C ILE A 202 5.44 10.49 2.34
N ALA A 203 6.30 11.00 1.46
CA ALA A 203 7.70 10.60 1.31
C ALA A 203 8.65 11.04 2.45
N ASP A 204 8.20 10.97 3.70
CA ASP A 204 8.93 11.53 4.84
C ASP A 204 10.17 10.69 5.23
N THR A 205 10.27 9.43 4.78
CA THR A 205 11.39 8.51 5.08
C THR A 205 11.79 7.62 3.90
N TRP A 206 11.84 8.17 2.68
CA TRP A 206 12.13 7.39 1.48
C TRP A 206 13.63 7.02 1.35
N ASN A 207 13.94 5.72 1.41
CA ASN A 207 15.22 5.15 1.00
C ASN A 207 15.11 4.64 -0.46
N PRO A 208 15.74 5.30 -1.45
CA PRO A 208 15.59 4.94 -2.86
C PRO A 208 15.92 3.48 -3.18
N PHE A 209 16.87 2.88 -2.46
CA PHE A 209 17.30 1.50 -2.69
C PHE A 209 16.30 0.49 -2.13
N ASP A 210 15.99 0.58 -0.84
CA ASP A 210 15.13 -0.39 -0.16
C ASP A 210 13.66 -0.23 -0.55
N ASP A 211 13.22 1.01 -0.77
CA ASP A 211 11.81 1.33 -1.01
C ASP A 211 11.46 1.42 -2.50
N GLY A 212 12.45 1.67 -3.37
CA GLY A 212 12.27 1.82 -4.82
C GLY A 212 12.90 0.67 -5.60
N VAL A 213 14.22 0.56 -5.55
CA VAL A 213 14.99 -0.37 -6.40
C VAL A 213 14.68 -1.84 -6.06
N ARG A 214 14.65 -2.22 -4.78
CA ARG A 214 14.38 -3.61 -4.38
C ARG A 214 12.98 -4.08 -4.80
N PRO A 215 11.88 -3.35 -4.52
CA PRO A 215 10.56 -3.66 -5.05
C PRO A 215 10.51 -3.70 -6.57
N LEU A 216 11.21 -2.79 -7.26
CA LEU A 216 11.29 -2.77 -8.72
C LEU A 216 11.95 -4.05 -9.26
N ILE A 217 13.04 -4.51 -8.64
CA ILE A 217 13.70 -5.78 -9.00
C ILE A 217 12.74 -6.96 -8.80
N TYR A 218 11.98 -7.00 -7.70
CA TYR A 218 11.00 -8.06 -7.48
C TYR A 218 9.88 -8.06 -8.53
N ILE A 219 9.30 -6.90 -8.84
CA ILE A 219 8.26 -6.82 -9.86
C ILE A 219 8.80 -7.17 -11.24
N ALA A 220 10.01 -6.71 -11.59
CA ALA A 220 10.66 -7.08 -12.83
C ALA A 220 10.88 -8.59 -12.92
N PHE A 221 11.42 -9.19 -11.85
CA PHE A 221 11.63 -10.64 -11.76
C PHE A 221 10.32 -11.43 -11.91
N ILE A 222 9.26 -11.05 -11.20
CA ILE A 222 7.94 -11.68 -11.28
C ILE A 222 7.36 -11.53 -12.69
N SER A 223 7.48 -10.35 -13.30
CA SER A 223 6.99 -10.08 -14.65
C SER A 223 7.71 -10.94 -15.70
N VAL A 224 9.03 -11.10 -15.57
CA VAL A 224 9.81 -12.01 -16.40
C VAL A 224 9.37 -13.45 -16.18
N LEU A 225 9.29 -13.91 -14.92
CA LEU A 225 8.88 -15.28 -14.56
C LEU A 225 7.51 -15.64 -15.15
N CYS A 226 6.51 -14.77 -15.00
CA CYS A 226 5.19 -14.93 -15.57
C CYS A 226 5.19 -14.93 -17.11
N SER A 227 6.18 -14.29 -17.74
CA SER A 227 6.29 -14.20 -19.20
C SER A 227 7.13 -15.33 -19.82
N VAL A 228 7.96 -16.04 -19.04
CA VAL A 228 8.84 -17.13 -19.53
C VAL A 228 8.11 -18.15 -20.41
N PRO A 229 6.93 -18.70 -20.01
CA PRO A 229 6.24 -19.67 -20.84
C PRO A 229 5.84 -19.12 -22.21
N ALA A 230 5.43 -17.85 -22.27
CA ALA A 230 5.05 -17.19 -23.52
C ALA A 230 6.28 -16.93 -24.40
N LEU A 231 7.41 -16.53 -23.80
CA LEU A 231 8.68 -16.37 -24.51
C LEU A 231 9.17 -17.71 -25.11
N ALA A 232 8.98 -18.82 -24.40
CA ALA A 232 9.29 -20.15 -24.94
C ALA A 232 8.40 -20.48 -26.16
N VAL A 233 7.11 -20.16 -26.13
CA VAL A 233 6.20 -20.33 -27.28
C VAL A 233 6.67 -19.49 -28.48
N ALA A 234 7.07 -18.23 -28.25
CA ALA A 234 7.60 -17.38 -29.31
C ALA A 234 8.90 -17.96 -29.91
N TRP A 235 9.77 -18.54 -29.08
CA TRP A 235 11.02 -19.17 -29.52
C TRP A 235 10.78 -20.41 -30.41
N TYR A 236 9.76 -21.21 -30.09
CA TYR A 236 9.39 -22.41 -30.86
C TYR A 236 8.26 -22.18 -31.87
N ALA A 237 8.01 -20.93 -32.27
CA ALA A 237 6.87 -20.57 -33.11
C ALA A 237 6.79 -21.36 -34.43
N SER A 238 7.94 -21.71 -35.02
CA SER A 238 8.03 -22.50 -36.26
C SER A 238 7.47 -23.92 -36.16
N ALA A 239 7.40 -24.49 -34.96
CA ALA A 239 6.87 -25.83 -34.71
C ALA A 239 5.37 -25.84 -34.34
N ILE A 240 4.75 -24.68 -34.21
CA ILE A 240 3.39 -24.52 -33.68
C ILE A 240 2.45 -24.10 -34.82
N LYS A 241 1.32 -24.79 -34.98
CA LYS A 241 0.35 -24.50 -36.06
C LYS A 241 -0.27 -23.09 -35.97
N ARG A 242 -0.43 -22.55 -34.76
CA ARG A 242 -1.00 -21.22 -34.48
C ARG A 242 -0.18 -20.53 -33.39
N PRO A 243 1.03 -20.03 -33.72
CA PRO A 243 1.96 -19.52 -32.72
C PRO A 243 1.41 -18.28 -32.00
N GLU A 244 0.71 -17.39 -32.70
CA GLU A 244 0.11 -16.18 -32.13
C GLU A 244 -0.97 -16.49 -31.08
N LEU A 245 -1.94 -17.34 -31.41
CA LEU A 245 -2.99 -17.75 -30.47
C LEU A 245 -2.40 -18.48 -29.27
N THR A 246 -1.43 -19.37 -29.51
CA THR A 246 -0.75 -20.11 -28.43
C THR A 246 0.02 -19.16 -27.52
N PHE A 247 0.72 -18.18 -28.09
CA PHE A 247 1.43 -17.15 -27.35
C PHE A 247 0.48 -16.35 -26.46
N GLN A 248 -0.65 -15.88 -27.02
CA GLN A 248 -1.64 -15.10 -26.27
C GLN A 248 -2.25 -15.88 -25.11
N LEU A 249 -2.61 -17.16 -25.34
CA LEU A 249 -3.18 -18.01 -24.29
C LEU A 249 -2.17 -18.29 -23.17
N VAL A 250 -0.92 -18.60 -23.53
CA VAL A 250 0.14 -18.88 -22.54
C VAL A 250 0.56 -17.61 -21.80
N PHE A 251 0.60 -16.47 -22.49
CA PHE A 251 0.84 -15.16 -21.88
C PHE A 251 -0.27 -14.82 -20.88
N ALA A 252 -1.53 -14.95 -21.27
CA ALA A 252 -2.67 -14.73 -20.38
C ALA A 252 -2.63 -15.65 -19.16
N ALA A 253 -2.28 -16.93 -19.35
CA ALA A 253 -2.13 -17.89 -18.26
C ALA A 253 -0.97 -17.53 -17.31
N GLY A 254 0.17 -17.09 -17.82
CA GLY A 254 1.29 -16.64 -16.98
C GLY A 254 0.97 -15.38 -16.18
N TRP A 255 0.35 -14.39 -16.84
CA TRP A 255 -0.10 -13.15 -16.22
C TRP A 255 -1.28 -13.33 -15.27
N PHE A 256 -2.02 -14.44 -15.37
CA PHE A 256 -2.99 -14.84 -14.36
C PHE A 256 -2.36 -15.02 -12.98
N PHE A 257 -1.10 -15.46 -12.89
CA PHE A 257 -0.40 -15.61 -11.61
C PHE A 257 0.33 -14.34 -11.16
N TRP A 258 0.40 -13.30 -11.99
CA TRP A 258 1.16 -12.09 -11.68
C TRP A 258 0.64 -11.35 -10.44
N PRO A 259 -0.67 -11.05 -10.29
CA PRO A 259 -1.18 -10.33 -9.12
C PRO A 259 -0.90 -11.08 -7.81
N ILE A 260 -1.13 -12.40 -7.80
CA ILE A 260 -0.89 -13.21 -6.59
C ILE A 260 0.60 -13.37 -6.27
N SER A 261 1.46 -13.37 -7.28
CA SER A 261 2.92 -13.43 -7.09
C SER A 261 3.45 -12.13 -6.48
N VAL A 262 3.01 -10.97 -7.01
CA VAL A 262 3.36 -9.65 -6.44
C VAL A 262 2.88 -9.57 -4.99
N PHE A 263 1.65 -10.00 -4.74
CA PHE A 263 1.07 -10.05 -3.42
C PHE A 263 1.84 -10.93 -2.42
N ALA A 264 2.20 -12.15 -2.84
CA ALA A 264 2.91 -13.10 -1.98
C ALA A 264 4.32 -12.60 -1.64
N VAL A 265 5.04 -12.02 -2.60
CA VAL A 265 6.38 -11.45 -2.34
C VAL A 265 6.29 -10.17 -1.53
N ALA A 266 5.27 -9.32 -1.76
CA ALA A 266 5.10 -8.07 -1.02
C ALA A 266 4.83 -8.28 0.47
N LEU A 267 4.04 -9.31 0.81
CA LEU A 267 3.69 -9.61 2.20
C LEU A 267 4.67 -10.57 2.87
N GLY A 268 5.22 -11.53 2.12
CA GLY A 268 6.19 -12.48 2.63
C GLY A 268 7.64 -11.97 2.67
N ASP A 269 7.90 -10.79 2.10
CA ASP A 269 9.21 -10.15 1.90
C ASP A 269 10.30 -11.10 1.37
N SER A 270 9.91 -12.10 0.58
CA SER A 270 10.82 -13.15 0.11
C SER A 270 10.38 -13.75 -1.21
N ILE A 271 11.34 -13.96 -2.11
CA ILE A 271 11.16 -14.71 -3.37
C ILE A 271 10.73 -16.16 -3.09
N ARG A 272 11.04 -16.71 -1.90
CA ARG A 272 10.59 -18.05 -1.48
C ARG A 272 9.07 -18.17 -1.42
N ALA A 273 8.33 -17.05 -1.36
CA ALA A 273 6.87 -17.04 -1.43
C ALA A 273 6.32 -17.39 -2.83
N LEU A 274 7.16 -17.41 -3.87
CA LEU A 274 6.77 -17.75 -5.25
C LEU A 274 6.65 -19.26 -5.51
N ARG A 275 6.58 -20.10 -4.48
CA ARG A 275 6.41 -21.53 -4.71
C ARG A 275 5.03 -21.80 -5.33
N PRO A 276 4.95 -22.61 -6.40
CA PRO A 276 3.69 -22.88 -7.09
C PRO A 276 2.59 -23.43 -6.18
N ASP A 277 2.96 -24.25 -5.19
CA ASP A 277 2.01 -24.83 -4.23
C ASP A 277 1.36 -23.76 -3.34
N PHE A 278 2.10 -22.72 -2.94
CA PHE A 278 1.55 -21.60 -2.19
C PHE A 278 0.63 -20.73 -3.05
N LEU A 279 1.08 -20.37 -4.26
CA LEU A 279 0.30 -19.52 -5.16
C LEU A 279 -1.05 -20.15 -5.52
N LEU A 280 -1.07 -21.46 -5.81
CA LEU A 280 -2.30 -22.20 -6.10
C LEU A 280 -3.25 -22.23 -4.90
N ARG A 281 -2.73 -22.44 -3.68
CA ARG A 281 -3.55 -22.39 -2.46
C ARG A 281 -4.14 -21.01 -2.22
N CYS A 282 -3.37 -19.95 -2.46
CA CYS A 282 -3.86 -18.58 -2.37
C CYS A 282 -4.98 -18.30 -3.37
N LEU A 283 -4.83 -18.75 -4.62
CA LEU A 283 -5.87 -18.60 -5.65
C LEU A 283 -7.17 -19.30 -5.24
N VAL A 284 -7.09 -20.53 -4.74
CA VAL A 284 -8.25 -21.28 -4.26
C VAL A 284 -8.87 -20.61 -3.02
N ALA A 285 -8.05 -20.08 -2.11
CA ALA A 285 -8.49 -19.42 -0.89
C ALA A 285 -9.25 -18.11 -1.15
N ILE A 286 -8.79 -17.31 -2.11
CA ILE A 286 -9.44 -16.09 -2.58
C ILE A 286 -10.69 -16.44 -3.39
N GLY A 287 -10.57 -17.46 -4.26
CA GLY A 287 -11.67 -17.99 -5.04
C GLY A 287 -12.10 -17.07 -6.19
N PRO A 288 -13.40 -17.00 -6.52
CA PRO A 288 -13.90 -16.27 -7.69
C PRO A 288 -13.59 -14.78 -7.70
N SER A 289 -13.43 -14.16 -6.52
CA SER A 289 -13.10 -12.73 -6.41
C SER A 289 -11.75 -12.38 -7.04
N TYR A 290 -10.83 -13.35 -7.16
CA TYR A 290 -9.54 -13.16 -7.82
C TYR A 290 -9.70 -12.76 -9.30
N ALA A 291 -10.71 -13.27 -9.99
CA ALA A 291 -10.95 -12.97 -11.40
C ALA A 291 -11.17 -11.47 -11.65
N LEU A 292 -11.80 -10.76 -10.69
CA LEU A 292 -11.98 -9.32 -10.76
C LEU A 292 -10.64 -8.57 -10.74
N TRP A 293 -9.66 -9.06 -9.97
CA TRP A 293 -8.39 -8.35 -9.79
C TRP A 293 -7.43 -8.68 -10.92
N TRP A 294 -7.45 -9.93 -11.38
CA TRP A 294 -6.77 -10.29 -12.62
C TRP A 294 -7.34 -9.49 -13.80
N GLY A 295 -8.66 -9.38 -13.92
CA GLY A 295 -9.32 -8.54 -14.92
C GLY A 295 -8.91 -7.07 -14.81
N LEU A 296 -8.76 -6.54 -13.59
CA LEU A 296 -8.25 -5.19 -13.36
C LEU A 296 -6.80 -5.04 -13.87
N VAL A 297 -5.89 -5.95 -13.53
CA VAL A 297 -4.50 -5.91 -14.04
C VAL A 297 -4.49 -5.95 -15.56
N TYR A 298 -5.31 -6.80 -16.17
CA TYR A 298 -5.39 -6.90 -17.61
C TYR A 298 -5.96 -5.62 -18.24
N ALA A 299 -7.01 -5.05 -17.68
CA ALA A 299 -7.57 -3.76 -18.11
C ALA A 299 -6.55 -2.63 -17.97
N MET A 300 -5.73 -2.63 -16.92
CA MET A 300 -4.65 -1.66 -16.73
C MET A 300 -3.56 -1.82 -17.79
N LEU A 301 -3.12 -3.05 -18.09
CA LEU A 301 -2.14 -3.33 -19.15
C LEU A 301 -2.64 -2.88 -20.52
N TRP A 302 -3.92 -3.16 -20.83
CA TRP A 302 -4.54 -2.70 -22.07
C TRP A 302 -4.70 -1.18 -22.12
N GLY A 303 -5.11 -0.56 -21.02
CA GLY A 303 -5.17 0.89 -20.89
C GLY A 303 -3.81 1.54 -21.14
N TRP A 304 -2.75 0.95 -20.58
CA TRP A 304 -1.37 1.34 -20.84
C TRP A 304 -0.96 1.19 -22.30
N TYR A 305 -1.23 0.04 -22.90
CA TYR A 305 -0.92 -0.21 -24.31
C TYR A 305 -1.63 0.82 -25.22
N ALA A 306 -2.91 1.09 -24.97
CA ALA A 306 -3.67 2.09 -25.69
C ALA A 306 -3.13 3.51 -25.48
N LEU A 307 -2.80 3.88 -24.24
CA LEU A 307 -2.23 5.18 -23.90
C LEU A 307 -0.85 5.40 -24.54
N PHE A 308 0.02 4.40 -24.55
CA PHE A 308 1.31 4.47 -25.23
C PHE A 308 1.16 4.54 -26.75
N GLY A 309 0.24 3.76 -27.32
CA GLY A 309 -0.09 3.84 -28.74
C GLY A 309 -0.60 5.24 -29.13
N MET A 310 -1.42 5.87 -28.28
CA MET A 310 -1.87 7.24 -28.45
C MET A 310 -0.75 8.27 -28.21
N ALA A 311 0.13 8.06 -27.24
CA ALA A 311 1.26 8.95 -26.95
C ALA A 311 2.26 9.03 -28.10
N ALA A 312 2.42 7.96 -28.88
CA ALA A 312 3.18 7.98 -30.13
C ALA A 312 2.55 8.91 -31.19
N ALA A 313 1.23 9.11 -31.15
CA ALA A 313 0.48 9.92 -32.11
C ALA A 313 0.15 11.34 -31.60
N GLN A 314 0.11 11.55 -30.28
CA GLN A 314 -0.43 12.75 -29.64
C GLN A 314 0.40 13.18 -28.41
N PRO A 315 1.05 14.36 -28.43
CA PRO A 315 1.92 14.81 -27.34
C PRO A 315 1.22 14.96 -25.99
N TRP A 316 -0.08 15.29 -25.96
CA TRP A 316 -0.84 15.44 -24.72
C TRP A 316 -1.00 14.12 -23.96
N ALA A 317 -0.94 12.97 -24.64
CA ALA A 317 -1.07 11.68 -23.97
C ALA A 317 0.16 11.37 -23.08
N LEU A 318 1.32 11.99 -23.33
CA LEU A 318 2.47 11.93 -22.42
C LEU A 318 2.21 12.58 -21.06
N ALA A 319 1.29 13.54 -20.97
CA ALA A 319 0.89 14.16 -19.70
C ALA A 319 -0.12 13.31 -18.92
N ILE A 320 -0.90 12.47 -19.61
CA ILE A 320 -1.93 11.62 -19.00
C ILE A 320 -1.35 10.27 -18.57
N CYS A 321 -0.35 9.76 -19.29
CA CYS A 321 0.29 8.48 -18.97
C CYS A 321 0.73 8.38 -17.51
N PRO A 322 1.50 9.33 -16.94
CA PRO A 322 1.95 9.25 -15.54
C PRO A 322 0.78 9.25 -14.54
N PHE A 323 -0.26 10.05 -14.79
CA PHE A 323 -1.45 10.05 -13.93
C PHE A 323 -2.13 8.69 -13.91
N PHE A 324 -2.33 8.10 -15.09
CA PHE A 324 -2.89 6.77 -15.21
C PHE A 324 -1.99 5.72 -14.55
N THR A 325 -0.67 5.83 -14.67
CA THR A 325 0.31 4.96 -14.00
C THR A 325 0.12 4.95 -12.49
N PHE A 326 0.17 6.12 -11.86
CA PHE A 326 0.10 6.24 -10.40
C PHE A 326 -1.28 5.88 -9.88
N TYR A 327 -2.35 6.25 -10.61
CA TYR A 327 -3.70 5.83 -10.29
C TYR A 327 -3.82 4.31 -10.32
N CYS A 328 -3.32 3.66 -11.37
CA CYS A 328 -3.37 2.20 -11.49
C CYS A 328 -2.55 1.51 -10.41
N ALA A 329 -1.33 1.99 -10.14
CA ALA A 329 -0.48 1.50 -9.07
C ALA A 329 -1.18 1.56 -7.70
N TYR A 330 -1.82 2.69 -7.40
CA TYR A 330 -2.60 2.86 -6.18
C TYR A 330 -3.79 1.89 -6.12
N VAL A 331 -4.64 1.86 -7.14
CA VAL A 331 -5.88 1.05 -7.13
C VAL A 331 -5.52 -0.42 -7.01
N LEU A 332 -4.51 -0.87 -7.74
CA LEU A 332 -4.04 -2.24 -7.68
C LEU A 332 -3.47 -2.60 -6.30
N GLY A 333 -2.57 -1.76 -5.75
CA GLY A 333 -2.03 -1.96 -4.41
C GLY A 333 -3.13 -2.02 -3.34
N ARG A 334 -4.10 -1.11 -3.43
CA ARG A 334 -5.26 -1.03 -2.54
C ARG A 334 -6.14 -2.27 -2.62
N VAL A 335 -6.54 -2.69 -3.82
CA VAL A 335 -7.36 -3.90 -4.02
C VAL A 335 -6.63 -5.13 -3.47
N LEU A 336 -5.34 -5.27 -3.78
CA LEU A 336 -4.52 -6.37 -3.26
C LEU A 336 -4.49 -6.37 -1.72
N GLY A 337 -4.15 -5.24 -1.10
CA GLY A 337 -4.03 -5.14 0.36
C GLY A 337 -5.36 -5.33 1.10
N LEU A 338 -6.47 -4.75 0.62
CA LEU A 338 -7.81 -4.97 1.19
C LEU A 338 -8.21 -6.45 1.13
N SER A 339 -7.75 -7.14 0.10
CA SER A 339 -8.11 -8.52 -0.06
C SER A 339 -7.25 -9.48 0.75
N TYR A 340 -5.98 -9.14 0.99
CA TYR A 340 -5.23 -9.79 2.07
C TYR A 340 -6.04 -9.73 3.35
N ARG A 341 -6.47 -8.53 3.74
CA ARG A 341 -7.24 -8.33 4.96
C ARG A 341 -8.51 -9.19 5.01
N ARG A 342 -9.22 -9.38 3.90
CA ARG A 342 -10.40 -10.28 3.85
C ARG A 342 -10.01 -11.75 4.00
N TYR A 343 -9.00 -12.19 3.25
CA TYR A 343 -8.65 -13.60 3.11
C TYR A 343 -7.49 -14.05 4.01
N GLN A 344 -6.97 -13.19 4.89
CA GLN A 344 -5.78 -13.42 5.72
C GLN A 344 -5.86 -14.74 6.49
N ARG A 345 -7.05 -15.09 7.00
CA ARG A 345 -7.26 -16.35 7.75
C ARG A 345 -7.19 -17.62 6.90
N ARG A 346 -7.33 -17.48 5.58
CA ARG A 346 -7.32 -18.58 4.60
C ARG A 346 -6.00 -18.64 3.82
N LEU A 347 -5.22 -17.56 3.83
CA LEU A 347 -3.97 -17.46 3.11
C LEU A 347 -2.86 -18.13 3.92
N PRO A 348 -2.04 -18.99 3.30
CA PRO A 348 -0.90 -19.65 3.94
C PRO A 348 0.36 -18.75 3.93
N LEU A 349 0.19 -17.46 4.26
CA LEU A 349 1.25 -16.43 4.21
C LEU A 349 1.76 -16.06 5.61
#